data_AF-A0A512HBR7-F1
#
_entry.id   AF-A0A512HBR7-F1
#
_cell.length_a   1.000
_cell.length_b   1.000
_cell.length_c   1.000
_cell.angle_alpha   90.00
_cell.angle_beta   90.00
_cell.angle_gamma   90.00
#
_symmetry.space_group_name_H-M   'P 1'
#
loop_
_entity.id
_entity.type
_entity.pdbx_description
1 polymer ?
#
loop_
_entity_poly.entity_id
_entity_poly.type
_entity_poly.pdbx_seq_one_letter_code
_entity_poly.pdbx_strand_id
1 'polypeptide(L)'
;MSASASATARQTDEPALSPALAPVTNILLCGIGGQGVLTAAELLAAAAVVEGFDVKKTEVAGMAQRGGVVTSHVRMGGRVLAPAIPPGEADVLIGFEAAEALRAVTQVRKGAALVVSDLQIRPPVVHQGLFTYPDDPIGALRAQGWKVRVVPARAIAERLGTLKLMNTVMLGAVSDLLPVPADVLRAQVVEAFRVRKPALAELNGRAFDEGRALPH
;
A
#
# COMPACT_ATOMS: atom_id res chain seq x y z
N MET A 1 9.39 -37.51 -41.27
CA MET A 1 8.74 -36.18 -41.18
C MET A 1 7.86 -36.22 -39.94
N SER A 2 7.90 -35.38 -38.92
CA SER A 2 8.69 -34.22 -38.53
C SER A 2 8.63 -34.23 -36.99
N ALA A 3 9.76 -34.29 -36.30
CA ALA A 3 9.83 -34.15 -34.85
C ALA A 3 9.98 -32.64 -34.54
N SER A 4 8.93 -32.03 -34.01
CA SER A 4 8.93 -30.63 -33.57
C SER A 4 9.53 -30.57 -32.16
N ALA A 5 10.78 -30.12 -32.06
CA ALA A 5 11.41 -29.77 -30.80
C ALA A 5 10.80 -28.47 -30.26
N SER A 6 10.04 -28.57 -29.18
CA SER A 6 9.56 -27.44 -28.39
C SER A 6 10.71 -26.94 -27.50
N ALA A 7 11.34 -25.83 -27.89
CA ALA A 7 12.29 -25.11 -27.05
C ALA A 7 11.51 -24.37 -25.93
N THR A 8 11.49 -24.95 -24.73
CA THR A 8 11.08 -24.24 -23.52
C THR A 8 12.15 -23.20 -23.18
N ALA A 9 11.81 -21.92 -23.38
CA ALA A 9 12.62 -20.81 -22.90
C ALA A 9 12.74 -20.90 -21.37
N ARG A 10 13.97 -21.09 -20.87
CA ARG A 10 14.28 -20.98 -19.45
C ARG A 10 14.13 -19.51 -19.06
N GLN A 11 13.18 -19.22 -18.18
CA GLN A 11 13.14 -17.99 -17.42
C GLN A 11 14.38 -18.02 -16.51
N THR A 12 15.35 -17.16 -16.78
CA THR A 12 16.52 -17.00 -15.93
C THR A 12 16.09 -16.21 -14.71
N ASP A 13 16.00 -16.87 -13.55
CA ASP A 13 15.97 -16.21 -12.25
C ASP A 13 17.29 -15.43 -12.09
N GLU A 14 17.29 -14.15 -12.48
CA GLU A 14 18.35 -13.25 -12.04
C GLU A 14 18.25 -13.16 -10.50
N PRO A 15 19.34 -13.42 -9.77
CA PRO A 15 19.31 -13.37 -8.32
C PRO A 15 18.94 -11.95 -7.89
N ALA A 16 17.90 -11.82 -7.07
CA ALA A 16 17.54 -10.56 -6.47
C ALA A 16 18.78 -9.94 -5.82
N LEU A 17 19.08 -8.69 -6.15
CA LEU A 17 20.19 -7.95 -5.55
C LEU A 17 20.09 -8.04 -4.03
N SER A 18 21.22 -8.25 -3.35
CA SER A 18 21.22 -8.27 -1.89
C SER A 18 20.62 -6.96 -1.36
N PRO A 19 19.85 -6.99 -0.25
CA PRO A 19 19.22 -5.79 0.32
C PRO A 19 20.18 -4.62 0.50
N ALA A 20 21.44 -4.90 0.85
CA ALA A 20 22.52 -3.92 1.01
C ALA A 20 22.91 -3.14 -0.27
N LEU A 21 22.60 -3.68 -1.46
CA LEU A 21 22.87 -3.04 -2.76
C LEU A 21 21.60 -2.60 -3.49
N ALA A 22 20.42 -2.82 -2.89
CA ALA A 22 19.15 -2.50 -3.52
C ALA A 22 18.96 -0.97 -3.68
N PRO A 23 18.44 -0.50 -4.82
CA PRO A 23 18.05 0.89 -4.98
C PRO A 23 16.95 1.27 -3.97
N VAL A 24 16.86 2.56 -3.64
CA VAL A 24 15.81 3.03 -2.73
C VAL A 24 14.45 2.96 -3.43
N THR A 25 13.51 2.25 -2.82
CA THR A 25 12.10 2.26 -3.18
C THR A 25 11.34 3.18 -2.24
N ASN A 26 10.58 4.11 -2.81
CA ASN A 26 9.78 5.11 -2.13
C ASN A 26 8.30 4.70 -2.16
N ILE A 27 7.72 4.37 -1.01
CA ILE A 27 6.30 3.99 -0.88
C ILE A 27 5.56 5.08 -0.12
N LEU A 28 4.57 5.68 -0.77
CA LEU A 28 3.69 6.68 -0.18
C LEU A 28 2.37 6.02 0.23
N LEU A 29 2.00 6.16 1.51
CA LEU A 29 0.70 5.75 2.02
C LEU A 29 -0.11 7.02 2.34
N CYS A 30 -1.38 7.05 1.93
CA CYS A 30 -2.26 8.19 2.22
C CYS A 30 -3.68 7.76 2.55
N GLY A 31 -4.37 8.57 3.35
CA GLY A 31 -5.77 8.35 3.69
C GLY A 31 -6.24 9.30 4.77
N ILE A 32 -7.32 8.90 5.45
CA ILE A 32 -7.94 9.65 6.54
C ILE A 32 -7.65 8.94 7.87
N GLY A 33 -7.58 9.71 8.95
CA GLY A 33 -7.44 9.17 10.31
C GLY A 33 -8.45 8.06 10.62
N GLY A 34 -7.96 6.97 11.24
CA GLY A 34 -8.77 5.80 11.59
C GLY A 34 -8.70 4.63 10.58
N GLN A 35 -8.16 4.85 9.38
CA GLN A 35 -8.04 3.79 8.36
C GLN A 35 -6.82 2.86 8.51
N GLY A 36 -5.98 3.09 9.54
CA GLY A 36 -4.80 2.26 9.78
C GLY A 36 -3.60 2.55 8.87
N VAL A 37 -3.53 3.72 8.24
CA VAL A 37 -2.40 4.16 7.38
C VAL A 37 -1.05 4.03 8.10
N LEU A 38 -0.95 4.58 9.32
CA LEU A 38 0.29 4.51 10.10
C LEU A 38 0.64 3.08 10.53
N THR A 39 -0.38 2.29 10.88
CA THR A 39 -0.18 0.86 11.22
C THR A 39 0.33 0.09 10.01
N ALA A 40 -0.23 0.33 8.81
CA ALA A 40 0.23 -0.31 7.60
C ALA A 40 1.68 0.07 7.25
N ALA A 41 2.02 1.35 7.39
CA ALA A 41 3.39 1.84 7.20
C ALA A 41 4.38 1.20 8.19
N GLU A 42 3.97 1.04 9.45
CA GLU A 42 4.79 0.39 10.48
C GLU A 42 5.03 -1.09 10.17
N LEU A 43 3.98 -1.84 9.79
CA LEU A 43 4.09 -3.25 9.43
C LEU A 43 4.98 -3.46 8.21
N LEU A 44 4.85 -2.59 7.21
CA LEU A 44 5.69 -2.59 6.02
C LEU A 44 7.16 -2.28 6.37
N ALA A 45 7.40 -1.26 7.20
CA ALA A 45 8.74 -0.92 7.65
C ALA A 45 9.38 -2.06 8.46
N ALA A 46 8.63 -2.69 9.38
CA ALA A 46 9.09 -3.83 10.14
C ALA A 46 9.46 -5.02 9.24
N ALA A 47 8.65 -5.30 8.22
CA ALA A 47 8.94 -6.36 7.25
C ALA A 47 10.21 -6.07 6.45
N ALA A 48 10.41 -4.82 6.01
CA ALA A 48 11.62 -4.42 5.32
C ALA A 48 12.87 -4.49 6.21
N VAL A 49 12.76 -4.17 7.50
CA VAL A 49 13.86 -4.32 8.46
C VAL A 49 14.23 -5.81 8.64
N VAL A 50 13.25 -6.71 8.70
CA VAL A 50 13.50 -8.16 8.78
C VAL A 50 14.25 -8.67 7.55
N GLU A 51 13.93 -8.14 6.37
CA GLU A 51 14.64 -8.42 5.13
C GLU A 51 16.01 -7.72 5.02
N GLY A 52 16.44 -6.98 6.04
CA GLY A 52 17.77 -6.35 6.08
C GLY A 52 17.90 -5.08 5.24
N PHE A 53 16.79 -4.43 4.86
CA PHE A 53 16.83 -3.11 4.25
C PHE A 53 17.17 -2.02 5.30
N ASP A 54 17.87 -0.97 4.86
CA ASP A 54 17.86 0.30 5.58
C ASP A 54 16.49 0.96 5.33
N VAL A 55 15.75 1.24 6.41
CA VAL A 55 14.39 1.76 6.33
C VAL A 55 14.30 3.09 7.07
N LYS A 56 13.71 4.09 6.41
CA LYS A 56 13.38 5.37 7.03
C LYS A 56 11.92 5.70 6.76
N LYS A 57 11.24 6.12 7.82
CA LYS A 57 9.83 6.47 7.81
C LYS A 57 9.64 7.88 8.36
N THR A 58 8.72 8.62 7.76
CA THR A 58 8.15 9.83 8.36
C THR A 58 6.68 9.94 8.02
N GLU A 59 5.93 10.67 8.82
CA GLU A 59 4.50 10.83 8.63
C GLU A 59 4.09 12.28 8.87
N VAL A 60 3.06 12.67 8.13
CA VAL A 60 2.30 13.88 8.41
C VAL A 60 0.93 13.43 8.87
N ALA A 61 0.75 13.39 10.19
CA ALA A 61 -0.56 13.29 10.79
C ALA A 61 -1.06 14.72 11.01
N GLY A 62 -1.90 15.23 10.11
CA GLY A 62 -2.51 16.56 10.28
C GLY A 62 -3.49 16.59 11.47
N MET A 63 -4.70 17.14 11.28
CA MET A 63 -5.79 16.96 12.27
C MET A 63 -6.41 15.55 12.21
N ALA A 64 -5.60 14.49 12.11
CA ALA A 64 -6.03 13.12 11.83
C ALA A 64 -7.09 12.58 12.82
N GLN A 65 -7.02 12.98 14.09
CA GLN A 65 -8.02 12.61 15.11
C GLN A 65 -9.40 13.24 14.88
N ARG A 66 -9.53 14.22 13.97
CA ARG A 66 -10.79 14.86 13.56
C ARG A 66 -11.11 14.61 12.08
N GLY A 67 -10.69 13.46 11.54
CA GLY A 67 -10.92 13.11 10.13
C GLY A 67 -10.03 13.86 9.15
N GLY A 68 -8.90 14.40 9.62
CA GLY A 68 -7.88 14.99 8.75
C GLY A 68 -7.07 13.93 8.01
N VAL A 69 -6.32 14.41 7.02
CA VAL A 69 -5.44 13.57 6.20
C VAL A 69 -4.26 13.05 7.02
N VAL A 70 -3.92 11.79 6.76
CA VAL A 70 -2.69 11.12 7.15
C VAL A 70 -1.92 10.75 5.90
N THR A 71 -0.64 11.13 5.85
CA THR A 71 0.33 10.56 4.90
C THR A 71 1.50 9.94 5.64
N SER A 72 2.02 8.83 5.12
CA SER A 72 3.25 8.21 5.61
C SER A 72 4.17 7.89 4.44
N HIS A 73 5.42 8.26 4.59
CA HIS A 73 6.50 8.03 3.65
C HIS A 73 7.32 6.86 4.20
N VAL A 74 7.42 5.77 3.44
CA VAL A 74 8.29 4.64 3.76
C VAL A 74 9.33 4.54 2.66
N ARG A 75 10.60 4.64 3.04
CA ARG A 75 11.73 4.51 2.11
C ARG A 75 12.59 3.36 2.56
N MET A 76 12.91 2.46 1.63
CA MET A 76 13.69 1.26 1.92
C MET A 76 14.66 0.94 0.78
N GLY A 77 15.86 0.46 1.11
CA GLY A 77 16.90 0.08 0.15
C GLY A 77 18.20 -0.26 0.87
N GLY A 78 19.30 -0.35 0.14
CA GLY A 78 20.61 -0.64 0.76
C GLY A 78 21.12 0.49 1.65
N ARG A 79 20.81 1.74 1.30
CA ARG A 79 21.15 2.92 2.08
C ARG A 79 20.18 4.06 1.81
N VAL A 80 19.44 4.46 2.83
CA VAL A 80 18.48 5.56 2.78
C VAL A 80 19.06 6.72 3.58
N LEU A 81 19.07 7.94 3.03
CA LEU A 81 19.72 9.07 3.71
C LEU A 81 18.74 10.05 4.37
N ALA A 82 17.48 10.05 3.94
CA ALA A 82 16.45 10.94 4.47
C ALA A 82 15.10 10.21 4.54
N PRO A 83 14.23 10.53 5.51
CA PRO A 83 12.96 9.83 5.67
C PRO A 83 11.87 10.32 4.71
N ALA A 84 11.91 11.58 4.28
CA ALA A 84 10.91 12.13 3.36
C ALA A 84 11.18 11.68 1.92
N ILE A 85 10.11 11.32 1.20
CA ILE A 85 10.16 11.07 -0.24
C ILE A 85 10.20 12.42 -0.95
N PRO A 86 11.16 12.67 -1.86
CA PRO A 86 11.16 13.90 -2.63
C PRO A 86 9.91 14.02 -3.53
N PRO A 87 9.42 15.24 -3.82
CA PRO A 87 8.23 15.42 -4.65
C PRO A 87 8.38 14.76 -6.02
N GLY A 88 7.39 13.95 -6.41
CA GLY A 88 7.37 13.28 -7.70
C GLY A 88 8.27 12.04 -7.78
N GLU A 89 8.75 11.52 -6.65
CA GLU A 89 9.64 10.35 -6.59
C GLU A 89 9.01 9.11 -5.94
N ALA A 90 7.74 9.12 -5.52
CA ALA A 90 7.12 7.90 -4.99
C ALA A 90 6.95 6.84 -6.10
N ASP A 91 7.47 5.63 -5.85
CA ASP A 91 7.42 4.46 -6.74
C ASP A 91 6.08 3.74 -6.68
N VAL A 92 5.44 3.78 -5.51
CA VAL A 92 4.15 3.14 -5.24
C VAL A 92 3.33 4.09 -4.37
N LEU A 93 2.05 4.25 -4.73
CA LEU A 93 1.05 4.91 -3.89
C LEU A 93 0.03 3.89 -3.37
N ILE A 94 -0.13 3.85 -2.05
CA ILE A 94 -1.17 3.09 -1.36
C ILE A 94 -2.21 4.09 -0.83
N GLY A 95 -3.34 4.19 -1.52
CA GLY A 95 -4.44 5.09 -1.18
C GLY A 95 -5.53 4.37 -0.38
N PHE A 96 -5.75 4.75 0.87
CA PHE A 96 -6.79 4.17 1.72
C PHE A 96 -8.15 4.87 1.53
N GLU A 97 -8.16 5.99 0.82
CA GLU A 97 -9.32 6.79 0.46
C GLU A 97 -9.10 7.39 -0.93
N ALA A 98 -10.14 7.36 -1.78
CA ALA A 98 -10.01 7.65 -3.21
C ALA A 98 -9.66 9.11 -3.54
N ALA A 99 -10.27 10.09 -2.86
CA ALA A 99 -9.95 11.52 -3.05
C ALA A 99 -8.58 11.88 -2.49
N GLU A 100 -8.17 11.24 -1.39
CA GLU A 100 -6.81 11.44 -0.87
C GLU A 100 -5.74 10.85 -1.80
N ALA A 101 -6.01 9.72 -2.44
CA ALA A 101 -5.13 9.20 -3.49
C ALA A 101 -5.01 10.17 -4.68
N LEU A 102 -6.14 10.73 -5.14
CA LEU A 102 -6.16 11.76 -6.17
C LEU A 102 -5.33 12.99 -5.78
N ARG A 103 -5.40 13.42 -4.52
CA ARG A 103 -4.61 14.56 -4.02
C ARG A 103 -3.12 14.24 -3.88
N ALA A 104 -2.78 13.02 -3.44
CA ALA A 104 -1.40 12.59 -3.20
C ALA A 104 -0.63 12.29 -4.49
N VAL A 105 -1.32 12.11 -5.62
CA VAL A 105 -0.69 11.67 -6.89
C VAL A 105 0.38 12.64 -7.41
N THR A 106 0.36 13.90 -7.00
CA THR A 106 1.39 14.89 -7.34
C THR A 106 2.78 14.55 -6.78
N GLN A 107 2.85 13.69 -5.77
CA GLN A 107 4.10 13.21 -5.18
C GLN A 107 4.63 11.93 -5.85
N VAL A 108 3.86 11.37 -6.79
CA VAL A 108 4.13 10.07 -7.40
C VAL A 108 4.89 10.26 -8.70
N ARG A 109 5.90 9.42 -8.95
CA ARG A 109 6.65 9.48 -10.21
C ARG A 109 5.81 8.95 -11.36
N LYS A 110 6.03 9.46 -12.57
CA LYS A 110 5.34 8.95 -13.77
C LYS A 110 5.59 7.45 -13.95
N GLY A 111 4.53 6.72 -14.27
CA GLY A 111 4.58 5.27 -14.50
C GLY A 111 4.56 4.40 -13.23
N ALA A 112 4.55 5.01 -12.04
CA ALA A 112 4.32 4.29 -10.79
C ALA A 112 2.94 3.62 -10.74
N ALA A 113 2.85 2.55 -9.96
CA ALA A 113 1.59 1.86 -9.70
C ALA A 113 0.82 2.54 -8.55
N LEU A 114 -0.49 2.70 -8.73
CA LEU A 114 -1.39 3.19 -7.69
C LEU A 114 -2.29 2.04 -7.24
N VAL A 115 -2.25 1.70 -5.96
CA VAL A 115 -3.19 0.74 -5.34
C VAL A 115 -4.11 1.52 -4.41
N VAL A 116 -5.38 1.66 -4.80
CA VAL A 116 -6.33 2.59 -4.19
C VAL A 116 -7.57 1.85 -3.74
N SER A 117 -7.97 2.04 -2.49
CA SER A 117 -9.23 1.59 -1.92
C SER A 117 -10.40 2.30 -2.62
N ASP A 118 -11.49 1.58 -2.88
CA ASP A 118 -12.74 2.16 -3.40
C ASP A 118 -13.48 3.05 -2.38
N LEU A 119 -12.95 3.15 -1.16
CA LEU A 119 -13.55 3.91 -0.08
C LEU A 119 -13.60 5.41 -0.40
N GLN A 120 -14.81 5.96 -0.31
CA GLN A 120 -15.08 7.39 -0.36
C GLN A 120 -15.63 7.86 1.00
N ILE A 121 -14.94 8.82 1.62
CA ILE A 121 -15.39 9.46 2.87
C ILE A 121 -15.48 10.96 2.64
N ARG A 122 -16.70 11.49 2.72
CA ARG A 122 -16.94 12.94 2.68
C ARG A 122 -16.64 13.52 4.07
N PRO A 123 -15.60 14.37 4.23
CA PRO A 123 -15.31 14.97 5.52
C PRO A 123 -16.39 16.01 5.92
N PRO A 124 -16.46 16.43 7.19
CA PRO A 124 -17.47 17.41 7.65
C PRO A 124 -17.46 18.73 6.86
N VAL A 125 -16.28 19.19 6.41
CA VAL A 125 -16.15 20.42 5.61
C VAL A 125 -16.86 20.34 4.25
N VAL A 126 -17.01 19.13 3.69
CA VAL A 126 -17.80 18.90 2.48
C VAL A 126 -19.29 18.98 2.78
N HIS A 127 -19.73 18.39 3.89
CA HIS A 127 -21.14 18.47 4.33
C HIS A 127 -21.58 19.91 4.64
N GLN A 128 -20.64 20.76 5.06
CA GLN A 128 -20.87 22.19 5.31
C GLN A 128 -20.87 23.04 4.02
N GLY A 129 -20.65 22.44 2.85
CA GLY A 129 -20.60 23.14 1.57
C GLY A 129 -19.36 24.03 1.37
N LEU A 130 -18.35 23.91 2.24
CA LEU A 130 -17.11 24.69 2.15
C LEU A 130 -16.16 24.14 1.09
N PHE A 131 -16.25 22.85 0.79
CA PHE A 131 -15.48 22.16 -0.24
C PHE A 131 -16.32 21.10 -0.94
N THR A 132 -15.94 20.75 -2.16
CA THR A 132 -16.60 19.70 -2.94
C THR A 132 -15.75 18.43 -2.94
N TYR A 133 -16.37 17.29 -2.61
CA TYR A 133 -15.73 15.99 -2.82
C TYR A 133 -15.78 15.65 -4.32
N PRO A 134 -14.69 15.20 -4.96
CA PRO A 134 -14.71 14.89 -6.39
C PRO A 134 -15.71 13.78 -6.71
N ASP A 135 -16.48 13.92 -7.80
CA ASP A 135 -17.55 12.97 -8.12
C ASP A 135 -17.02 11.55 -8.41
N ASP A 136 -15.90 11.45 -9.14
CA ASP A 136 -15.20 10.19 -9.41
C ASP A 136 -13.68 10.38 -9.28
N PRO A 137 -13.11 10.26 -8.06
CA PRO A 137 -11.69 10.45 -7.86
C PRO A 137 -10.82 9.43 -8.61
N ILE A 138 -11.31 8.19 -8.75
CA ILE A 138 -10.60 7.11 -9.45
C ILE A 138 -10.63 7.36 -10.96
N GLY A 139 -11.78 7.77 -11.51
CA GLY A 139 -11.90 8.19 -12.90
C GLY A 139 -10.98 9.37 -13.22
N ALA A 140 -10.89 10.36 -12.32
CA ALA A 140 -9.97 11.49 -12.47
C ALA A 140 -8.50 11.05 -12.50
N LEU A 141 -8.08 10.11 -11.64
CA LEU A 141 -6.75 9.52 -11.69
C LEU A 141 -6.48 8.82 -13.04
N ARG A 142 -7.42 8.01 -13.51
CA ARG A 142 -7.30 7.31 -14.80
C ARG A 142 -7.25 8.28 -15.98
N ALA A 143 -8.04 9.35 -15.96
CA ALA A 143 -8.05 10.40 -16.98
C ALA A 143 -6.72 11.16 -17.05
N GLN A 144 -5.98 11.24 -15.94
CA GLN A 144 -4.61 11.77 -15.90
C GLN A 144 -3.55 10.76 -16.40
N GLY A 145 -3.95 9.54 -16.81
CA GLY A 145 -3.07 8.52 -17.36
C GLY A 145 -2.46 7.57 -16.33
N TRP A 146 -2.94 7.59 -15.08
CA TRP A 146 -2.42 6.69 -14.04
C TRP A 146 -2.96 5.26 -14.18
N LYS A 147 -2.09 4.28 -13.95
CA LYS A 147 -2.48 2.88 -13.81
C LYS A 147 -2.95 2.65 -12.37
N VAL A 148 -4.27 2.65 -12.18
CA VAL A 148 -4.90 2.51 -10.86
C VAL A 148 -5.50 1.12 -10.69
N ARG A 149 -4.95 0.35 -9.76
CA ARG A 149 -5.55 -0.87 -9.22
C ARG A 149 -6.51 -0.49 -8.10
N VAL A 150 -7.79 -0.79 -8.30
CA VAL A 150 -8.84 -0.48 -7.32
C VAL A 150 -9.10 -1.69 -6.44
N VAL A 151 -9.14 -1.49 -5.14
CA VAL A 151 -9.29 -2.55 -4.14
C VAL A 151 -10.62 -2.35 -3.39
N PRO A 152 -11.54 -3.33 -3.40
CA PRO A 152 -12.79 -3.28 -2.63
C PRO A 152 -12.53 -3.59 -1.14
N ALA A 153 -11.61 -2.84 -0.52
CA ALA A 153 -11.08 -3.14 0.80
C ALA A 153 -12.16 -3.09 1.88
N ARG A 154 -13.13 -2.18 1.73
CA ARG A 154 -14.26 -2.06 2.66
C ARG A 154 -15.12 -3.32 2.66
N ALA A 155 -15.56 -3.75 1.48
CA ALA A 155 -16.44 -4.91 1.34
C ALA A 155 -15.78 -6.19 1.86
N ILE A 156 -14.49 -6.38 1.57
CA ILE A 156 -13.71 -7.51 2.07
C ILE A 156 -13.62 -7.47 3.61
N ALA A 157 -13.28 -6.32 4.19
CA ALA A 157 -13.14 -6.15 5.63
C ALA A 157 -14.49 -6.33 6.38
N GLU A 158 -15.59 -5.82 5.83
CA GLU A 158 -16.95 -6.01 6.37
C GLU A 158 -17.34 -7.49 6.38
N ARG A 159 -17.08 -8.22 5.28
CA ARG A 159 -17.36 -9.66 5.20
C ARG A 159 -16.52 -10.47 6.19
N LEU A 160 -15.30 -10.03 6.49
CA LEU A 160 -14.43 -10.63 7.52
C LEU A 160 -14.80 -10.20 8.95
N GLY A 161 -15.79 -9.33 9.11
CA GLY A 161 -16.41 -8.97 10.39
C GLY A 161 -15.91 -7.68 11.02
N THR A 162 -14.93 -6.97 10.43
CA THR A 162 -14.51 -5.66 10.95
C THR A 162 -13.78 -4.79 9.93
N LEU A 163 -14.19 -3.52 9.83
CA LEU A 163 -13.52 -2.50 9.02
C LEU A 163 -12.06 -2.25 9.42
N LYS A 164 -11.63 -2.68 10.61
CA LYS A 164 -10.23 -2.57 11.05
C LYS A 164 -9.27 -3.41 10.22
N LEU A 165 -9.77 -4.32 9.37
CA LEU A 165 -8.96 -5.16 8.48
C LEU A 165 -8.66 -4.49 7.13
N MET A 166 -9.27 -3.34 6.82
CA MET A 166 -9.09 -2.69 5.52
C MET A 166 -7.62 -2.42 5.19
N ASN A 167 -6.83 -2.00 6.18
CA ASN A 167 -5.41 -1.74 5.98
C ASN A 167 -4.63 -3.00 5.60
N THR A 168 -5.00 -4.13 6.19
CA THR A 168 -4.38 -5.42 5.92
C THR A 168 -4.77 -5.96 4.55
N VAL A 169 -6.02 -5.74 4.11
CA VAL A 169 -6.44 -6.02 2.73
C VAL A 169 -5.61 -5.20 1.74
N MET A 170 -5.43 -3.90 2.01
CA MET A 170 -4.61 -3.03 1.16
C MET A 170 -3.14 -3.48 1.12
N LEU A 171 -2.55 -3.88 2.25
CA LEU A 171 -1.19 -4.43 2.30
C LEU A 171 -1.06 -5.72 1.48
N GLY A 172 -2.04 -6.60 1.56
CA GLY A 172 -2.10 -7.80 0.71
C GLY A 172 -2.15 -7.44 -0.77
N ALA A 173 -3.03 -6.52 -1.13
CA ALA A 173 -3.23 -6.08 -2.50
C ALA A 173 -2.00 -5.40 -3.12
N VAL A 174 -1.16 -4.72 -2.35
CA VAL A 174 0.07 -4.09 -2.88
C VAL A 174 1.30 -4.99 -2.80
N SER A 175 1.23 -6.10 -2.07
CA SER A 175 2.41 -6.88 -1.67
C SER A 175 3.34 -7.30 -2.82
N ASP A 176 2.81 -7.71 -3.98
CA ASP A 176 3.63 -8.12 -5.13
C ASP A 176 4.29 -6.94 -5.87
N LEU A 177 4.02 -5.69 -5.48
CA LEU A 177 4.65 -4.47 -6.01
C LEU A 177 5.74 -3.91 -5.09
N LEU A 178 5.96 -4.55 -3.94
CA LEU A 178 6.93 -4.10 -2.94
C LEU A 178 8.25 -4.89 -3.09
N PRO A 179 9.39 -4.30 -2.67
CA PRO A 179 10.67 -5.02 -2.66
C PRO A 179 10.77 -6.04 -1.52
N VAL A 180 9.77 -6.11 -0.65
CA VAL A 180 9.67 -7.05 0.47
C VAL A 180 8.82 -8.26 0.02
N PRO A 181 9.28 -9.51 0.23
CA PRO A 181 8.48 -10.69 -0.07
C PRO A 181 7.12 -10.67 0.62
N ALA A 182 6.07 -11.02 -0.12
CA ALA A 182 4.69 -10.94 0.37
C ALA A 182 4.44 -11.84 1.60
N ASP A 183 5.10 -12.99 1.69
CA ASP A 183 5.04 -13.90 2.83
C ASP A 183 5.68 -13.32 4.08
N VAL A 184 6.78 -12.56 3.95
CA VAL A 184 7.44 -11.85 5.05
C VAL A 184 6.54 -10.73 5.57
N LEU A 185 5.97 -9.93 4.67
CA LEU A 185 5.01 -8.89 5.05
C LEU A 185 3.77 -9.47 5.75
N ARG A 186 3.22 -10.56 5.21
CA ARG A 186 2.13 -11.31 5.83
C ARG A 186 2.50 -11.84 7.22
N ALA A 187 3.71 -12.36 7.39
CA ALA A 187 4.18 -12.84 8.67
C ALA A 187 4.23 -11.70 9.71
N GLN A 188 4.72 -10.52 9.34
CA GLN A 188 4.72 -9.34 10.22
C GLN A 188 3.31 -8.89 10.59
N VAL A 189 2.39 -8.87 9.62
CA VAL A 189 0.96 -8.59 9.85
C VAL A 189 0.38 -9.52 10.91
N VAL A 190 0.63 -10.83 10.81
CA VAL A 190 0.09 -11.82 11.77
C VAL A 190 0.78 -11.68 13.13
N GLU A 191 2.10 -11.55 13.16
CA GLU A 191 2.87 -11.47 14.41
C GLU A 191 2.47 -10.28 15.28
N ALA A 192 2.18 -9.13 14.65
CA ALA A 192 1.77 -7.91 15.36
C ALA A 192 0.54 -8.09 16.27
N PHE A 193 -0.31 -9.08 15.99
CA PHE A 193 -1.51 -9.38 16.78
C PHE A 193 -1.43 -10.71 17.53
N ARG A 194 -0.49 -11.60 17.18
CA ARG A 194 -0.45 -13.00 17.64
C ARG A 194 -0.48 -13.12 19.15
N VAL A 195 0.36 -12.37 19.86
CA VAL A 195 0.49 -12.46 21.33
C VAL A 195 -0.74 -11.88 22.05
N ARG A 196 -1.26 -10.75 21.58
CA ARG A 196 -2.30 -10.00 22.31
C ARG A 196 -3.72 -10.42 21.94
N LYS A 197 -3.93 -10.80 20.68
CA LYS A 197 -5.25 -11.08 20.08
C LYS A 197 -5.15 -12.17 19.00
N PRO A 198 -4.96 -13.45 19.36
CA PRO A 198 -4.75 -14.55 18.41
C PRO A 198 -5.83 -14.65 17.31
N ALA A 199 -7.11 -14.56 17.68
CA ALA A 199 -8.21 -14.57 16.70
C ALA A 199 -8.14 -13.39 15.71
N LEU A 200 -7.67 -12.22 16.16
CA LEU A 200 -7.47 -11.07 15.28
C LEU A 200 -6.25 -11.28 14.36
N ALA A 201 -5.23 -12.00 14.81
CA ALA A 201 -4.07 -12.35 13.99
C ALA A 201 -4.48 -13.24 12.81
N GLU A 202 -5.33 -14.24 13.05
CA GLU A 202 -5.88 -15.11 11.99
C GLU A 202 -6.72 -14.32 10.98
N LEU A 203 -7.59 -13.43 11.47
CA LEU A 203 -8.39 -12.56 10.59
C LEU A 203 -7.52 -11.63 9.76
N ASN A 204 -6.44 -11.09 10.31
CA ASN A 204 -5.48 -10.28 9.56
C ASN A 204 -4.74 -11.11 8.50
N GLY A 205 -4.31 -12.33 8.83
CA GLY A 205 -3.72 -13.23 7.84
C GLY A 205 -4.66 -13.49 6.66
N ARG A 206 -5.93 -13.81 6.94
CA ARG A 206 -6.97 -13.98 5.91
C ARG A 206 -7.23 -12.71 5.11
N ALA A 207 -7.33 -11.56 5.77
CA ALA A 207 -7.53 -10.28 5.09
C ALA A 207 -6.39 -9.95 4.12
N PHE A 208 -5.15 -10.25 4.51
CA PHE A 208 -3.98 -10.08 3.66
C PHE A 208 -4.07 -11.00 2.44
N ASP A 209 -4.37 -12.27 2.66
CA ASP A 209 -4.48 -13.27 1.59
C ASP A 209 -5.57 -12.90 0.58
N GLU A 210 -6.73 -12.44 1.06
CA GLU A 210 -7.82 -11.98 0.20
C GLU A 210 -7.46 -10.72 -0.59
N GLY A 211 -6.72 -9.78 0.01
CA GLY A 211 -6.19 -8.62 -0.70
C GLY A 211 -5.22 -9.01 -1.82
N ARG A 212 -4.31 -9.94 -1.53
CA ARG A 212 -3.31 -10.42 -2.49
C ARG A 212 -3.92 -11.17 -3.66
N ALA A 213 -4.95 -11.98 -3.40
CA ALA A 213 -5.63 -12.78 -4.42
C ALA A 213 -6.45 -11.97 -5.43
N LEU A 214 -6.64 -10.66 -5.23
CA LEU A 214 -7.33 -9.81 -6.18
C LEU A 214 -6.57 -9.74 -7.52
N PRO A 215 -7.26 -9.60 -8.66
CA PRO A 215 -6.59 -9.41 -9.95
C PRO A 215 -5.74 -8.12 -10.00
N HIS A 216 -4.72 -8.14 -10.85
CA HIS A 216 -3.81 -7.01 -11.12
C HIS A 216 -4.32 -6.13 -12.26
#